data_AF-A0A9P6ITJ5-F1
#
_entry.id   AF-A0A9P6ITJ5-F1
#
_cell.length_a   1.000
_cell.length_b   1.000
_cell.length_c   1.000
_cell.angle_alpha   90.00
_cell.angle_beta   90.00
_cell.angle_gamma   90.00
#
_symmetry.space_group_name_H-M   'P 1'
#
loop_
_entity.id
_entity.type
_entity.pdbx_description
1 polymer ?
#
loop_
_entity_poly.entity_id
_entity_poly.type
_entity_poly.pdbx_seq_one_letter_code
_entity_poly.pdbx_strand_id
1 'polypeptide(L)'
;SVLALADGFDDPSALFRHEITYVFGQMQHPAAVSSLIKVPSNLNEANMVRHEAAEGPWIDCHARMLPCPGPVPHESCVVALDMYEYENNEQLQYADGLSRRDTRMQCDI
;
A
#
# COMPACT_ATOMS: atom_id res chain seq x y z
N SER A 1 17.39 16.07 -0.73
CA SER A 1 16.52 16.07 -1.93
C SER A 1 15.81 14.74 -1.99
N VAL A 2 14.54 14.67 -2.39
CA VAL A 2 13.79 13.40 -2.53
C VAL A 2 14.48 12.44 -3.49
N LEU A 3 14.99 12.97 -4.61
CA LEU A 3 15.73 12.18 -5.60
C LEU A 3 17.01 11.58 -5.02
N ALA A 4 17.72 12.30 -4.15
CA ALA A 4 18.94 11.80 -3.51
C ALA A 4 18.65 10.68 -2.49
N LEU A 5 17.44 10.66 -1.89
CA LEU A 5 17.04 9.53 -1.06
C LEU A 5 16.66 8.30 -1.91
N ALA A 6 16.22 8.51 -3.16
CA ALA A 6 15.88 7.41 -4.06
C ALA A 6 17.12 6.59 -4.46
N ASP A 7 18.31 7.21 -4.49
CA ASP A 7 19.58 6.52 -4.67
C ASP A 7 19.84 5.47 -3.55
N GLY A 8 19.18 5.61 -2.40
CA GLY A 8 19.25 4.66 -1.29
C GLY A 8 18.62 3.29 -1.59
N PHE A 9 17.83 3.16 -2.65
CA PHE A 9 17.28 1.87 -3.08
C PHE A 9 18.34 0.91 -3.68
N ASP A 10 19.53 1.40 -3.99
CA ASP A 10 20.64 0.56 -4.47
C ASP A 10 21.55 0.05 -3.34
N ASP A 11 21.30 0.47 -2.09
CA ASP A 11 22.08 0.01 -0.93
C ASP A 11 21.88 -1.50 -0.70
N PRO A 12 22.91 -2.28 -0.36
CA PRO A 12 22.77 -3.72 -0.11
C PRO A 12 21.86 -4.06 1.08
N SER A 13 21.69 -3.16 2.06
CA SER A 13 20.89 -3.38 3.27
C SER A 13 19.39 -3.31 2.99
N ALA A 14 18.71 -4.45 3.11
CA ALA A 14 17.24 -4.49 3.03
C ALA A 14 16.57 -3.64 4.11
N LEU A 15 17.16 -3.55 5.31
CA LEU A 15 16.63 -2.71 6.39
C LEU A 15 16.73 -1.21 6.04
N PHE A 16 17.81 -0.81 5.36
CA PHE A 16 17.96 0.57 4.92
C PHE A 16 16.95 0.91 3.82
N ARG A 17 16.80 0.04 2.81
CA ARG A 17 15.79 0.22 1.75
C ARG A 17 14.37 0.26 2.30
N HIS A 18 14.08 -0.55 3.32
CA HIS A 18 12.81 -0.49 4.06
C HIS A 18 12.60 0.90 4.66
N GLU A 19 13.58 1.45 5.38
CA GLU A 19 13.44 2.76 6.01
C GLU A 19 13.28 3.90 4.98
N ILE A 20 14.00 3.83 3.85
CA ILE A 20 13.79 4.76 2.73
C ILE A 20 12.35 4.69 2.22
N THR A 21 11.83 3.47 2.08
CA THR A 21 10.46 3.22 1.62
C THR A 21 9.43 3.79 2.61
N TYR A 22 9.62 3.55 3.91
CA TYR A 22 8.80 4.09 4.99
C TYR A 22 8.77 5.63 4.94
N VAL A 23 9.95 6.25 4.88
CA VAL A 23 10.08 7.72 4.79
C VAL A 23 9.40 8.25 3.54
N PHE A 24 9.50 7.56 2.40
CA PHE A 24 8.85 7.95 1.15
C PHE A 24 7.33 7.93 1.27
N GLY A 25 6.75 6.92 1.95
CA GLY A 25 5.34 6.86 2.28
C GLY A 25 4.89 8.04 3.16
N GLN A 26 5.65 8.33 4.22
CA GLN A 26 5.35 9.44 5.15
C GLN A 26 5.47 10.82 4.49
N MET A 27 6.41 11.00 3.56
CA MET A 27 6.62 12.28 2.88
C MET A 27 5.50 12.66 1.90
N GLN A 28 4.75 11.67 1.40
CA GLN A 28 3.69 11.85 0.40
C GLN A 28 4.10 12.78 -0.75
N HIS A 29 5.35 12.68 -1.21
CA HIS A 29 5.89 13.58 -2.22
C HIS A 29 5.79 12.95 -3.62
N PRO A 30 5.28 13.65 -4.66
CA PRO A 30 5.09 13.07 -6.00
C PRO A 30 6.35 12.43 -6.60
N ALA A 31 7.53 13.00 -6.35
CA ALA A 31 8.80 12.44 -6.81
C ALA A 31 9.18 11.07 -6.19
N ALA A 32 8.55 10.65 -5.09
CA ALA A 32 8.75 9.35 -4.47
C ALA A 32 7.92 8.23 -5.13
N VAL A 33 6.82 8.59 -5.79
CA VAL A 33 5.82 7.65 -6.33
C VAL A 33 6.43 6.67 -7.33
N SER A 34 7.32 7.15 -8.22
CA SER A 34 7.97 6.30 -9.22
C SER A 34 8.84 5.19 -8.63
N SER A 35 9.44 5.45 -7.47
CA SER A 35 10.26 4.47 -6.75
C SER A 35 9.36 3.47 -6.05
N LEU A 36 8.33 3.95 -5.36
CA LEU A 36 7.41 3.10 -4.61
C LEU A 36 6.66 2.12 -5.53
N ILE A 37 6.15 2.54 -6.71
CA ILE A 37 5.25 1.70 -7.53
C ILE A 37 5.89 0.38 -7.98
N LYS A 38 7.22 0.37 -8.15
CA LYS A 38 7.95 -0.77 -8.71
C LYS A 38 8.33 -1.81 -7.65
N VAL A 39 8.44 -1.38 -6.40
CA VAL A 39 8.97 -2.19 -5.29
C VAL A 39 8.04 -3.35 -4.90
N PRO A 40 6.71 -3.18 -4.74
CA PRO A 40 5.80 -4.25 -4.31
C PRO A 40 5.83 -5.48 -5.23
N SER A 41 5.98 -5.26 -6.54
CA SER A 41 5.99 -6.31 -7.57
C SER A 41 7.38 -6.93 -7.84
N ASN A 42 8.45 -6.38 -7.26
CA ASN A 42 9.81 -6.88 -7.47
C ASN A 42 10.07 -8.15 -6.64
N LEU A 43 10.03 -9.33 -7.26
CA LEU A 43 10.28 -10.62 -6.59
C LEU A 43 11.71 -10.79 -6.07
N ASN A 44 12.67 -9.98 -6.54
CA ASN A 44 14.05 -10.01 -6.06
C ASN A 44 14.27 -9.10 -4.83
N GLU A 45 13.26 -8.31 -4.46
CA GLU A 45 13.33 -7.44 -3.28
C GLU A 45 12.87 -8.20 -2.02
N ALA A 46 13.41 -7.81 -0.87
CA ALA A 46 13.06 -8.38 0.42
C ALA A 46 11.58 -8.12 0.76
N ASN A 47 10.91 -9.13 1.31
CA ASN A 47 9.48 -9.05 1.68
C ASN A 47 9.17 -7.83 2.55
N MET A 48 10.05 -7.46 3.49
CA MET A 48 9.84 -6.29 4.36
C MET A 48 9.81 -4.96 3.59
N VAL A 49 10.63 -4.81 2.55
CA VAL A 49 10.67 -3.58 1.74
C VAL A 49 9.44 -3.53 0.83
N ARG A 50 9.01 -4.68 0.31
CA ARG A 50 7.81 -4.81 -0.53
C ARG A 50 6.51 -4.54 0.25
N HIS A 51 6.47 -4.99 1.50
CA HIS A 51 5.42 -4.68 2.47
C HIS A 51 5.32 -3.18 2.70
N GLU A 52 6.43 -2.54 3.07
CA GLU A 52 6.47 -1.11 3.31
C GLU A 52 6.05 -0.30 2.08
N ALA A 53 6.48 -0.72 0.89
CA ALA A 53 6.09 -0.06 -0.34
C ALA A 53 4.60 -0.24 -0.65
N ALA A 54 4.01 -1.38 -0.25
CA ALA A 54 2.58 -1.64 -0.41
C ALA A 54 1.69 -0.78 0.51
N GLU A 55 2.21 -0.35 1.68
CA GLU A 55 1.51 0.52 2.63
C GLU A 55 1.52 1.99 2.24
N GLY A 56 2.47 2.40 1.39
CA GLY A 56 2.60 3.78 0.96
C GLY A 56 1.32 4.34 0.34
N PRO A 57 0.81 5.50 0.80
CA PRO A 57 -0.36 6.14 0.20
C PRO A 57 0.03 6.69 -1.17
N TRP A 58 -0.34 5.95 -2.19
CA TRP A 58 -0.21 6.36 -3.59
C TRP A 58 -1.07 7.59 -3.78
N ILE A 59 -0.44 8.76 -3.87
CA ILE A 59 -1.03 9.97 -4.45
C ILE A 59 -1.79 9.52 -5.71
N ASP A 60 -3.11 9.61 -5.63
CA ASP A 60 -4.07 9.14 -6.64
C ASP A 60 -3.88 7.68 -7.11
N CYS A 61 -4.57 6.77 -6.41
CA CYS A 61 -5.50 5.82 -7.04
C CYS A 61 -5.00 4.86 -8.15
N HIS A 62 -3.70 4.62 -8.35
CA HIS A 62 -3.20 3.58 -9.26
C HIS A 62 -2.97 2.21 -8.60
N ALA A 63 -3.29 2.08 -7.31
CA ALA A 63 -2.95 0.92 -6.49
C ALA A 63 -4.01 -0.20 -6.47
N ARG A 64 -5.20 0.00 -7.04
CA ARG A 64 -6.24 -1.06 -7.08
C ARG A 64 -5.81 -2.31 -7.86
N MET A 65 -4.65 -2.29 -8.53
CA MET A 65 -4.20 -3.33 -9.44
C MET A 65 -2.70 -3.63 -9.37
N LEU A 66 -1.94 -3.10 -8.39
CA LEU A 66 -0.53 -3.48 -8.29
C LEU A 66 -0.44 -4.96 -7.87
N PRO A 67 0.27 -5.81 -8.64
CA PRO A 67 0.49 -7.18 -8.21
C PRO A 67 1.41 -7.15 -6.99
N CYS A 68 0.87 -7.53 -5.83
CA CYS A 68 1.59 -7.68 -4.56
C CYS A 68 1.79 -9.18 -4.27
N PRO A 69 2.70 -9.90 -4.96
CA PRO A 69 2.83 -11.35 -4.80
C PRO A 69 3.36 -11.75 -3.41
N GLY A 70 2.62 -12.61 -2.72
CA GLY A 70 2.96 -13.08 -1.37
C GLY A 70 2.03 -12.47 -0.31
N PRO A 71 1.87 -13.16 0.83
CA PRO A 71 0.82 -12.84 1.80
C PRO A 71 1.01 -11.45 2.43
N VAL A 72 2.22 -11.14 2.90
CA VAL A 72 2.47 -9.90 3.66
C VAL A 72 2.31 -8.64 2.79
N PRO A 73 2.94 -8.51 1.60
CA PRO A 73 2.68 -7.35 0.74
C PRO A 73 1.22 -7.26 0.28
N HIS A 74 0.56 -8.40 0.03
CA HIS A 74 -0.85 -8.41 -0.36
C HIS A 74 -1.76 -7.88 0.75
N GLU A 75 -1.59 -8.35 2.00
CA GLU A 75 -2.35 -7.88 3.16
C GLU A 75 -2.17 -6.37 3.39
N SER A 76 -0.94 -5.86 3.23
CA SER A 76 -0.67 -4.42 3.25
C SER A 76 -1.40 -3.65 2.16
N CYS A 77 -1.40 -4.16 0.92
CA CYS A 77 -2.14 -3.55 -0.19
C CYS A 77 -3.67 -3.46 0.13
N VAL A 78 -4.23 -4.46 0.83
CA VAL A 78 -5.63 -4.44 1.27
C VAL A 78 -5.87 -3.35 2.31
N VAL A 79 -5.05 -3.27 3.36
CA VAL A 79 -5.20 -2.25 4.41
C VAL A 79 -5.01 -0.84 3.86
N ALA A 80 -4.04 -0.64 2.96
CA ALA A 80 -3.81 0.64 2.30
C ALA A 80 -5.01 1.07 1.44
N LEU A 81 -5.64 0.12 0.74
CA LEU A 81 -6.86 0.39 -0.03
C LEU A 81 -8.03 0.76 0.89
N ASP A 82 -8.22 0.03 1.98
CA ASP A 82 -9.27 0.33 2.96
C ASP A 82 -9.07 1.72 3.57
N MET A 83 -7.83 2.11 3.88
CA MET A 83 -7.50 3.45 4.37
C MET A 83 -7.79 4.53 3.33
N TYR A 84 -7.42 4.29 2.07
CA TYR A 84 -7.73 5.22 0.98
C TYR A 84 -9.24 5.38 0.78
N GLU A 85 -10.00 4.28 0.78
CA GLU A 85 -11.46 4.32 0.67
C GLU A 85 -12.10 5.06 1.85
N TYR A 86 -11.53 4.93 3.05
CA TYR A 86 -11.94 5.66 4.24
C TYR A 86 -11.71 7.16 4.12
N GLU A 87 -10.54 7.58 3.62
CA GLU A 87 -10.21 9.00 3.49
C GLU A 87 -11.03 9.69 2.39
N ASN A 88 -11.40 8.96 1.34
CA ASN A 88 -12.08 9.51 0.16
C ASN A 88 -13.61 9.33 0.18
N ASN A 89 -14.15 8.50 1.08
CA ASN A 89 -15.59 8.35 1.26
C ASN A 89 -16.02 8.90 2.63
N GLU A 90 -17.06 9.72 2.68
CA GLU A 90 -17.60 10.29 3.93
C GLU A 90 -18.31 9.26 4.84
N GLN A 91 -18.34 7.98 4.47
CA GLN A 91 -19.07 6.94 5.20
C GLN A 91 -18.15 6.11 6.09
N LEU A 92 -18.24 6.35 7.40
CA LEU A 92 -17.47 5.66 8.41
C LEU A 92 -18.40 4.91 9.37
N GLN A 93 -18.44 3.59 9.26
CA GLN A 93 -18.84 2.72 10.37
C GLN A 93 -17.95 1.47 10.37
N TYR A 94 -16.89 1.52 11.18
CA TYR A 94 -16.03 0.38 11.52
C TYR A 94 -16.82 -0.81 12.13
N ALA A 95 -18.03 -0.53 12.64
CA ALA A 95 -18.92 -1.51 13.25
C ALA A 95 -20.16 -1.87 12.38
N ASP A 96 -20.13 -1.69 11.06
CA ASP A 96 -21.28 -2.00 10.20
C ASP A 96 -21.41 -3.48 9.80
N GLY A 97 -20.92 -4.39 10.64
CA GLY A 97 -21.05 -5.84 10.43
C GLY A 97 -22.49 -6.38 10.51
N LEU A 98 -23.47 -5.49 10.77
CA LEU A 98 -24.90 -5.79 10.83
C LEU A 98 -25.67 -5.25 9.61
N SER A 99 -25.41 -4.03 9.07
CA SER A 99 -26.16 -3.59 7.88
C SER A 99 -25.80 -4.36 6.61
N ARG A 100 -24.56 -4.87 6.49
CA ARG A 100 -24.15 -5.71 5.34
C ARG A 100 -24.75 -7.12 5.36
N ARG A 101 -25.29 -7.58 6.50
CA ARG A 101 -25.94 -8.91 6.60
C ARG A 101 -27.38 -8.90 6.09
N ASP A 102 -28.07 -7.77 6.14
CA ASP A 102 -29.44 -7.65 5.63
C ASP A 102 -29.52 -7.69 4.10
N THR A 103 -28.43 -7.39 3.37
CA THR A 103 -28.42 -7.41 1.90
C THR A 103 -28.08 -8.77 1.28
N ARG A 104 -27.53 -9.72 2.05
CA ARG A 104 -27.19 -11.08 1.56
C ARG A 104 -28.28 -12.11 1.80
N MET A 105 -29.41 -11.73 2.40
CA MET A 105 -30.54 -12.63 2.67
C MET A 105 -31.66 -12.57 1.60
N GLN A 106 -31.37 -11.97 0.42
CA GLN A 106 -32.33 -11.86 -0.69
C GLN A 106 -31.85 -12.54 -1.99
N CYS A 107 -30.90 -13.46 -1.92
CA CYS A 107 -30.63 -14.40 -3.01
C CYS A 107 -30.33 -15.76 -2.38
N ASP A 108 -31.38 -16.47 -1.96
CA ASP A 108 -31.45 -17.93 -1.84
C ASP A 108 -32.88 -18.33 -1.39
N ILE A 109 -33.87 -18.15 -2.30
CA ILE A 109 -35.03 -19.05 -2.52
C ILE A 109 -35.37 -18.96 -4.02
#